data_AF-A0A7K2T667-F1
#
_entry.id   AF-A0A7K2T667-F1
#
_cell.length_a   1.000
_cell.length_b   1.000
_cell.length_c   1.000
_cell.angle_alpha   90.00
_cell.angle_beta   90.00
_cell.angle_gamma   90.00
#
_symmetry.space_group_name_H-M   'P 1'
#
loop_
_entity.id
_entity.type
_entity.pdbx_description
1 polymer ?
#
loop_
_entity_poly.entity_id
_entity_poly.type
_entity_poly.pdbx_seq_one_letter_code
_entity_poly.pdbx_strand_id
1 'polypeptide(L)'
;MRQMFGAGIGDFVVLPVDGQWGVGAGREVTFWDAAVDGARYTDLLDGTGAAVEAVTSDEHGAIPRLQGPHGVTGMWADAGGPRAWMDAHVDASLRESAKAVVITAPGPGSWVIWRAPSPGTITAVRGYRVGGTGLTINATKGGVDLLPTDLSLSVADTWLAGPELQGAAFDTGDTFAVSVRSVSGAPSAVTIQLDIRGL
;
A
#
# COMPACT_ATOMS: atom_id res chain seq x y z
N MET A 1 -3.51 -9.81 -3.65
CA MET A 1 -2.90 -8.99 -4.73
C MET A 1 -1.51 -9.56 -5.00
N ARG A 2 -1.04 -9.53 -6.25
CA ARG A 2 0.31 -10.00 -6.63
C ARG A 2 1.33 -8.89 -6.38
N GLN A 3 2.56 -9.29 -6.09
CA GLN A 3 3.68 -8.39 -5.82
C GLN A 3 4.70 -8.46 -6.95
N MET A 4 5.40 -7.36 -7.21
CA MET A 4 6.50 -7.31 -8.17
C MET A 4 7.82 -7.78 -7.53
N PHE A 5 8.68 -8.43 -8.29
CA PHE A 5 10.04 -8.85 -7.91
C PHE A 5 11.02 -8.64 -9.09
N GLY A 6 12.33 -8.73 -8.84
CA GLY A 6 13.37 -8.67 -9.87
C GLY A 6 13.59 -7.27 -10.46
N ALA A 7 14.62 -7.09 -11.28
CA ALA A 7 15.03 -5.81 -11.87
C ALA A 7 15.34 -4.70 -10.84
N GLY A 8 15.56 -5.04 -9.57
CA GLY A 8 16.18 -4.17 -8.58
C GLY A 8 17.70 -4.11 -8.73
N ILE A 9 18.33 -3.11 -8.13
CA ILE A 9 19.79 -2.90 -8.21
C ILE A 9 20.63 -4.03 -7.57
N GLY A 10 20.02 -4.90 -6.78
CA GLY A 10 20.66 -6.06 -6.15
C GLY A 10 20.21 -7.42 -6.73
N ASP A 11 19.32 -7.42 -7.72
CA ASP A 11 18.67 -8.64 -8.20
C ASP A 11 19.49 -9.27 -9.33
N PHE A 12 20.63 -9.89 -8.96
CA PHE A 12 21.55 -10.52 -9.89
C PHE A 12 21.88 -11.95 -9.48
N VAL A 13 21.97 -12.83 -10.47
CA VAL A 13 22.59 -14.14 -10.32
C VAL A 13 24.09 -13.97 -10.42
N VAL A 14 24.80 -14.36 -9.36
CA VAL A 14 26.27 -14.40 -9.30
C VAL A 14 26.74 -15.82 -9.02
N LEU A 15 27.90 -16.18 -9.57
CA LEU A 15 28.47 -17.51 -9.46
C LEU A 15 29.97 -17.41 -9.14
N PRO A 16 30.52 -18.36 -8.37
CA PRO A 16 31.97 -18.43 -8.20
C PRO A 16 32.63 -18.83 -9.52
N VAL A 17 33.54 -17.99 -10.02
CA VAL A 17 34.40 -18.23 -11.20
C VAL A 17 35.83 -17.92 -10.78
N ASP A 18 36.70 -18.92 -10.80
CA ASP A 18 38.12 -18.78 -10.46
C ASP A 18 38.41 -18.09 -9.12
N GLY A 19 37.57 -18.36 -8.11
CA GLY A 19 37.70 -17.78 -6.77
C GLY A 19 37.17 -16.34 -6.63
N GLN A 20 36.53 -15.80 -7.67
CA GLN A 20 35.82 -14.51 -7.65
C GLN A 20 34.32 -14.70 -7.91
N TRP A 21 33.51 -13.70 -7.58
CA TRP A 21 32.09 -13.67 -7.94
C TRP A 21 31.91 -13.07 -9.33
N GLY A 22 31.54 -13.90 -10.30
CA GLY A 22 31.21 -13.51 -11.66
C GLY A 22 29.71 -13.47 -11.92
N VAL A 23 29.33 -12.89 -13.05
CA VAL A 23 27.95 -12.82 -13.53
C VAL A 23 27.45 -14.22 -13.94
N GLY A 24 26.28 -14.61 -13.42
CA GLY A 24 25.57 -15.81 -13.82
C GLY A 24 24.54 -15.52 -14.92
N ALA A 25 25.00 -15.25 -16.13
CA ALA A 25 24.14 -14.98 -17.29
C ALA A 25 23.36 -16.22 -17.76
N GLY A 26 22.13 -16.02 -18.24
CA GLY A 26 21.32 -17.08 -18.85
C GLY A 26 20.94 -18.22 -17.91
N ARG A 27 20.92 -17.96 -16.60
CA ARG A 27 20.60 -18.96 -15.57
C ARG A 27 19.12 -19.01 -15.31
N GLU A 28 18.55 -20.21 -15.30
CA GLU A 28 17.20 -20.42 -14.78
C GLU A 28 17.20 -20.17 -13.27
N VAL A 29 16.23 -19.37 -12.83
CA VAL A 29 15.96 -19.02 -11.45
C VAL A 29 14.60 -19.60 -11.07
N THR A 30 14.57 -20.37 -9.99
CA THR A 30 13.33 -20.93 -9.42
C THR A 30 13.04 -20.28 -8.07
N PHE A 31 11.76 -20.16 -7.72
CA PHE A 31 11.31 -19.46 -6.52
C PHE A 31 10.57 -20.40 -5.57
N TRP A 32 10.84 -20.26 -4.27
CA TRP A 32 10.41 -21.21 -3.24
C TRP A 32 9.89 -20.51 -1.98
N ASP A 33 9.05 -21.20 -1.22
CA ASP A 33 8.51 -20.71 0.06
C ASP A 33 9.47 -20.88 1.25
N ALA A 34 10.55 -21.65 1.08
CA ALA A 34 11.56 -21.91 2.12
C ALA A 34 13.00 -21.88 1.58
N ALA A 35 13.95 -21.57 2.47
CA ALA A 35 15.38 -21.50 2.15
C ALA A 35 16.00 -22.86 1.79
N VAL A 36 15.47 -23.93 2.40
CA VAL A 36 15.82 -25.34 2.17
C VAL A 36 14.49 -26.09 2.08
N ASP A 37 14.41 -27.08 1.19
CA ASP A 37 13.17 -27.80 0.88
C ASP A 37 12.04 -26.87 0.41
N GLY A 38 10.79 -27.11 0.83
CA GLY A 38 9.65 -26.24 0.49
C GLY A 38 9.00 -26.52 -0.86
N ALA A 39 7.95 -25.75 -1.14
CA ALA A 39 7.20 -25.81 -2.39
C ALA A 39 7.72 -24.76 -3.38
N ARG A 40 7.90 -25.17 -4.63
CA ARG A 40 8.22 -24.25 -5.73
C ARG A 40 6.97 -23.43 -6.07
N TYR A 41 7.13 -22.11 -6.15
CA TYR A 41 6.15 -21.24 -6.76
C TYR A 41 6.18 -21.40 -8.28
N THR A 42 5.06 -21.86 -8.84
CA THR A 42 4.85 -22.01 -10.29
C THR A 42 3.90 -20.95 -10.85
N ASP A 43 3.16 -20.27 -9.98
CA ASP A 43 2.22 -19.20 -10.32
C ASP A 43 2.95 -17.84 -10.45
N LEU A 44 3.84 -17.74 -11.43
CA LEU A 44 4.63 -16.55 -11.73
C LEU A 44 4.18 -15.90 -13.04
N LEU A 45 4.17 -14.56 -13.08
CA LEU A 45 3.89 -13.79 -14.29
C LEU A 45 5.07 -12.89 -14.66
N ASP A 46 5.23 -12.54 -15.93
CA ASP A 46 6.22 -11.57 -16.37
C ASP A 46 5.77 -10.11 -16.09
N GLY A 47 6.61 -9.15 -16.47
CA GLY A 47 6.30 -7.72 -16.35
C GLY A 47 5.07 -7.26 -17.16
N THR A 48 4.55 -8.08 -18.08
CA THR A 48 3.32 -7.80 -18.84
C THR A 48 2.09 -8.50 -18.26
N GLY A 49 2.28 -9.40 -17.30
CA GLY A 49 1.23 -10.21 -16.68
C GLY A 49 0.98 -11.57 -17.36
N ALA A 50 1.81 -11.97 -18.32
CA ALA A 50 1.72 -13.29 -18.93
C ALA A 50 2.37 -14.35 -18.03
N ALA A 51 1.83 -15.58 -18.00
CA ALA A 51 2.40 -16.65 -17.19
C ALA A 51 3.80 -17.05 -17.67
N VAL A 52 4.70 -17.33 -16.73
CA VAL A 52 6.10 -17.67 -17.00
C VAL A 52 6.42 -19.04 -16.44
N GLU A 53 6.93 -19.93 -17.28
CA GLU A 53 7.33 -21.29 -16.89
C GLU A 53 8.75 -21.34 -16.30
N ALA A 54 9.62 -20.43 -16.74
CA ALA A 54 11.00 -20.30 -16.29
C ALA A 54 11.43 -18.83 -16.28
N VAL A 55 12.04 -18.40 -15.18
CA VAL A 55 12.64 -17.06 -15.07
C VAL A 55 14.13 -17.21 -15.36
N THR A 56 14.62 -16.53 -16.39
CA THR A 56 16.03 -16.63 -16.80
C THR A 56 16.72 -15.29 -16.59
N SER A 57 17.90 -15.31 -15.96
CA SER A 57 18.73 -14.11 -15.85
C SER A 57 19.24 -13.64 -17.21
N ASP A 58 19.39 -12.34 -17.40
CA ASP A 58 19.84 -11.77 -18.66
C ASP A 58 21.37 -11.96 -18.89
N GLU A 59 21.90 -11.33 -19.94
CA GLU A 59 23.32 -11.41 -20.29
C GLU A 59 24.26 -10.78 -19.23
N HIS A 60 23.71 -9.97 -18.32
CA HIS A 60 24.40 -9.36 -17.19
C HIS A 60 24.05 -10.03 -15.86
N GLY A 61 23.31 -11.15 -15.90
CA GLY A 61 22.86 -11.89 -14.73
C GLY A 61 21.69 -11.24 -14.00
N ALA A 62 21.13 -10.14 -14.51
CA ALA A 62 19.99 -9.48 -13.89
C ALA A 62 18.77 -10.40 -13.96
N ILE A 63 18.07 -10.53 -12.85
CA ILE A 63 16.79 -11.24 -12.79
C ILE A 63 15.72 -10.29 -13.36
N PRO A 64 14.97 -10.67 -14.40
CA PRO A 64 13.99 -9.79 -15.02
C PRO A 64 12.86 -9.44 -14.05
N ARG A 65 12.11 -8.39 -14.37
CA ARG A 65 10.91 -8.01 -13.62
C ARG A 65 9.83 -9.09 -13.75
N LEU A 66 9.30 -9.56 -12.63
CA LEU A 66 8.24 -10.58 -12.56
C LEU A 66 7.20 -10.25 -11.48
N GLN A 67 6.07 -10.96 -11.50
CA GLN A 67 5.05 -10.97 -10.45
C GLN A 67 4.98 -12.32 -9.76
N GLY A 68 4.98 -12.31 -8.43
CA GLY A 68 4.78 -13.51 -7.61
C GLY A 68 3.30 -13.89 -7.44
N PRO A 69 3.03 -14.98 -6.69
CA PRO A 69 1.67 -15.38 -6.35
C PRO A 69 0.94 -14.35 -5.48
N HIS A 70 -0.39 -14.47 -5.38
CA HIS A 70 -1.19 -13.58 -4.55
C HIS A 70 -0.80 -13.68 -3.06
N GLY A 71 -0.52 -12.54 -2.43
CA GLY A 71 -0.24 -12.46 -0.99
C GLY A 71 1.18 -12.85 -0.57
N VAL A 72 2.05 -13.20 -1.52
CA VAL A 72 3.46 -13.51 -1.25
C VAL A 72 4.28 -12.22 -1.30
N THR A 73 4.94 -11.87 -0.19
CA THR A 73 5.76 -10.64 -0.06
C THR A 73 7.25 -10.89 -0.19
N GLY A 74 7.66 -12.15 -0.33
CA GLY A 74 9.05 -12.54 -0.46
C GLY A 74 9.17 -14.00 -0.88
N MET A 75 10.24 -14.32 -1.62
CA MET A 75 10.47 -15.65 -2.18
C MET A 75 11.95 -16.01 -2.09
N TRP A 76 12.26 -17.29 -1.91
CA TRP A 76 13.62 -17.81 -1.97
C TRP A 76 14.00 -18.14 -3.41
N ALA A 77 14.92 -17.39 -4.00
CA ALA A 77 15.43 -17.57 -5.34
C ALA A 77 16.59 -18.59 -5.37
N ASP A 78 16.53 -19.54 -6.29
CA ASP A 78 17.51 -20.61 -6.49
C ASP A 78 18.01 -20.59 -7.94
N ALA A 79 19.33 -20.46 -8.11
CA ALA A 79 20.01 -20.50 -9.41
C ALA A 79 21.11 -21.59 -9.47
N GLY A 80 20.98 -22.66 -8.67
CA GLY A 80 21.94 -23.77 -8.58
C GLY A 80 22.95 -23.65 -7.44
N GLY A 81 22.66 -22.85 -6.42
CA GLY A 81 23.45 -22.65 -5.21
C GLY A 81 22.55 -22.50 -3.98
N PRO A 82 23.08 -22.03 -2.83
CA PRO A 82 22.21 -21.67 -1.70
C PRO A 82 21.17 -20.64 -2.12
N ARG A 83 19.92 -20.83 -1.68
CA ARG A 83 18.85 -19.90 -2.04
C ARG A 83 19.04 -18.55 -1.38
N ALA A 84 18.73 -17.49 -2.12
CA ALA A 84 18.76 -16.12 -1.64
C ALA A 84 17.33 -15.59 -1.45
N TRP A 85 17.09 -14.87 -0.36
CA TRP A 85 15.80 -14.22 -0.14
C TRP A 85 15.65 -13.01 -1.06
N MET A 86 14.52 -12.93 -1.74
CA MET A 86 14.13 -11.79 -2.57
C MET A 86 12.84 -11.18 -2.02
N ASP A 87 12.93 -9.96 -1.53
CA ASP A 87 11.78 -9.18 -1.11
C ASP A 87 10.99 -8.69 -2.32
N ALA A 88 9.67 -8.62 -2.17
CA ALA A 88 8.84 -7.90 -3.12
C ALA A 88 9.29 -6.44 -3.18
N HIS A 89 9.23 -5.85 -4.38
CA HIS A 89 9.21 -4.40 -4.48
C HIS A 89 8.07 -3.89 -3.61
N VAL A 90 8.38 -2.93 -2.73
CA VAL A 90 7.33 -2.12 -2.12
C VAL A 90 6.76 -1.25 -3.23
N ASP A 91 5.80 -1.81 -3.96
CA ASP A 91 5.03 -1.03 -4.91
C ASP A 91 4.43 0.15 -4.14
N ALA A 92 4.60 1.37 -4.65
CA ALA A 92 3.92 2.55 -4.09
C ALA A 92 2.40 2.31 -4.00
N SER A 93 1.87 1.39 -4.84
CA SER A 93 0.51 0.89 -4.79
C SER A 93 0.08 0.28 -3.44
N LEU A 94 1.03 -0.11 -2.57
CA LEU A 94 0.78 -0.75 -1.27
C LEU A 94 1.17 0.09 -0.07
N ARG A 95 1.76 1.27 -0.28
CA ARG A 95 2.05 2.16 0.83
C ARG A 95 0.74 2.74 1.33
N GLU A 96 0.26 2.22 2.45
CA GLU A 96 -0.74 2.92 3.24
C GLU A 96 -0.07 4.12 3.90
N SER A 97 -0.50 5.30 3.49
CA SER A 97 -0.09 6.57 4.07
C SER A 97 -1.28 7.19 4.79
N ALA A 98 -1.05 7.71 5.98
CA ALA A 98 -2.07 8.47 6.70
C ALA A 98 -1.91 9.98 6.45
N LYS A 99 -3.04 10.67 6.31
CA LYS A 99 -3.13 12.13 6.40
C LYS A 99 -4.12 12.49 7.48
N ALA A 100 -3.80 13.47 8.31
CA ALA A 100 -4.69 13.92 9.36
C ALA A 100 -4.70 15.44 9.47
N VAL A 101 -5.82 15.97 9.93
CA VAL A 101 -5.98 17.37 10.33
C VAL A 101 -6.53 17.44 11.74
N VAL A 102 -6.08 18.42 12.51
CA VAL A 102 -6.63 18.75 13.81
C VAL A 102 -7.42 20.05 13.69
N ILE A 103 -8.69 20.01 14.05
CA ILE A 103 -9.56 21.18 14.12
C ILE A 103 -9.78 21.52 15.58
N THR A 104 -9.23 22.64 16.02
CA THR A 104 -9.44 23.17 17.38
C THR A 104 -10.78 23.88 17.47
N ALA A 105 -11.47 23.74 18.60
CA ALA A 105 -12.81 24.28 18.83
C ALA A 105 -13.75 24.03 17.63
N PRO A 106 -13.99 22.75 17.24
CA PRO A 106 -14.67 22.45 16.00
C PRO A 106 -16.11 22.97 16.03
N GLY A 107 -16.50 23.58 14.91
CA GLY A 107 -17.88 23.87 14.54
C GLY A 107 -18.22 23.21 13.20
N PRO A 108 -19.48 23.21 12.76
CA PRO A 108 -19.83 22.71 11.44
C PRO A 108 -19.06 23.45 10.33
N GLY A 109 -18.50 22.71 9.37
CA GLY A 109 -17.66 23.25 8.31
C GLY A 109 -16.99 22.18 7.46
N SER A 110 -16.31 22.60 6.40
CA SER A 110 -15.54 21.71 5.52
C SER A 110 -14.17 22.32 5.19
N TRP A 111 -13.14 21.49 5.20
CA TRP A 111 -11.74 21.90 5.01
C TRP A 111 -11.05 20.96 4.03
N VAL A 112 -10.54 21.51 2.93
CA VAL A 112 -9.67 20.78 2.00
C VAL A 112 -8.33 20.54 2.69
N ILE A 113 -7.91 19.28 2.80
CA ILE A 113 -6.64 18.94 3.48
C ILE A 113 -5.62 18.33 2.52
N TRP A 114 -6.06 17.92 1.33
CA TRP A 114 -5.18 17.25 0.37
C TRP A 114 -5.71 17.38 -1.06
N ARG A 115 -4.78 17.41 -2.01
CA ARG A 115 -5.03 17.28 -3.44
C ARG A 115 -4.20 16.10 -3.96
N ALA A 116 -4.82 15.19 -4.69
CA ALA A 116 -4.19 13.99 -5.19
C ALA A 116 -3.04 14.31 -6.18
N PRO A 117 -1.78 13.98 -5.87
CA PRO A 117 -0.66 14.14 -6.79
C PRO A 117 -0.58 12.99 -7.82
N SER A 118 -1.19 11.85 -7.50
CA SER A 118 -1.28 10.62 -8.27
C SER A 118 -2.62 9.93 -7.99
N PRO A 119 -3.06 8.98 -8.83
CA PRO A 119 -4.25 8.19 -8.55
C PRO A 119 -4.08 7.34 -7.29
N GLY A 120 -5.15 7.15 -6.52
CA GLY A 120 -5.10 6.40 -5.26
C GLY A 120 -6.49 6.01 -4.76
N THR A 121 -6.55 5.37 -3.60
CA THR A 121 -7.80 4.98 -2.96
C THR A 121 -7.76 5.30 -1.47
N ILE A 122 -8.76 6.01 -0.98
CA ILE A 122 -8.98 6.15 0.46
C ILE A 122 -9.46 4.81 1.01
N THR A 123 -8.82 4.31 2.05
CA THR A 123 -9.13 3.00 2.64
C THR A 123 -9.82 3.10 3.98
N ALA A 124 -9.67 4.23 4.68
CA ALA A 124 -10.43 4.50 5.91
C ALA A 124 -10.59 6.00 6.17
N VAL A 125 -11.65 6.34 6.89
CA VAL A 125 -11.86 7.64 7.53
C VAL A 125 -12.02 7.40 9.02
N ARG A 126 -11.25 8.11 9.85
CA ARG A 126 -11.21 7.96 11.30
C ARG A 126 -11.33 9.31 11.98
N GLY A 127 -11.95 9.33 13.15
CA GLY A 127 -12.06 10.53 13.98
C GLY A 127 -11.68 10.27 15.42
N TYR A 128 -11.07 11.27 16.04
CA TYR A 128 -10.71 11.30 17.46
C TYR A 128 -11.15 12.65 18.03
N ARG A 129 -12.11 12.67 18.95
CA ARG A 129 -12.63 13.89 19.56
C ARG A 129 -12.09 14.05 20.97
N VAL A 130 -11.64 15.25 21.32
CA VAL A 130 -11.19 15.59 22.69
C VAL A 130 -12.29 16.37 23.42
N GLY A 131 -12.80 15.78 24.51
CA GLY A 131 -13.87 16.38 25.34
C GLY A 131 -15.20 16.61 24.62
N GLY A 132 -16.22 17.09 25.35
CA GLY A 132 -17.59 17.31 24.86
C GLY A 132 -18.48 16.06 24.80
N THR A 133 -19.65 16.12 24.17
CA THR A 133 -20.64 15.02 24.18
C THR A 133 -20.82 14.30 22.86
N GLY A 134 -20.45 14.92 21.73
CA GLY A 134 -20.60 14.28 20.43
C GLY A 134 -20.23 15.20 19.27
N LEU A 135 -19.84 14.58 18.16
CA LEU A 135 -19.52 15.27 16.91
C LEU A 135 -19.79 14.30 15.76
N THR A 136 -20.33 14.76 14.64
CA THR A 136 -20.43 13.93 13.42
C THR A 136 -19.51 14.47 12.34
N ILE A 137 -18.82 13.57 11.62
CA ILE A 137 -17.93 13.93 10.52
C ILE A 137 -18.28 13.18 9.24
N ASN A 138 -17.89 13.76 8.11
CA ASN A 138 -17.75 13.06 6.84
C ASN A 138 -16.43 13.46 6.18
N ALA A 139 -16.09 12.76 5.11
CA ALA A 139 -14.96 13.04 4.25
C ALA A 139 -15.53 13.23 2.84
N THR A 140 -15.02 14.16 2.04
CA THR A 140 -15.60 14.47 0.73
C THR A 140 -14.57 14.50 -0.37
N LYS A 141 -14.99 14.07 -1.56
CA LYS A 141 -14.26 14.19 -2.84
C LYS A 141 -15.01 15.19 -3.71
N GLY A 142 -14.40 16.34 -4.00
CA GLY A 142 -15.06 17.38 -4.81
C GLY A 142 -16.43 17.81 -4.28
N GLY A 143 -16.64 17.73 -2.96
CA GLY A 143 -17.92 18.05 -2.30
C GLY A 143 -18.92 16.89 -2.15
N VAL A 144 -18.62 15.71 -2.69
CA VAL A 144 -19.44 14.50 -2.53
C VAL A 144 -18.94 13.64 -1.38
N ASP A 145 -19.85 13.13 -0.56
CA ASP A 145 -19.52 12.35 0.65
C ASP A 145 -18.95 10.97 0.34
N LEU A 146 -17.87 10.63 1.03
CA LEU A 146 -17.19 9.35 0.97
C LEU A 146 -17.74 8.34 1.97
N LEU A 147 -18.37 8.80 3.05
CA LEU A 147 -19.12 7.92 3.94
C LEU A 147 -20.61 7.97 3.56
N PRO A 148 -21.27 6.81 3.33
CA PRO A 148 -22.70 6.77 3.05
C PRO A 148 -23.54 7.23 4.25
N THR A 149 -22.96 7.24 5.45
CA THR A 149 -23.54 7.79 6.67
C THR A 149 -22.45 8.50 7.45
N ASP A 150 -22.74 9.69 7.97
CA ASP A 150 -21.79 10.45 8.79
C ASP A 150 -21.26 9.60 9.96
N LEU A 151 -19.95 9.64 10.17
CA LEU A 151 -19.31 8.98 11.31
C LEU A 151 -19.64 9.75 12.59
N SER A 152 -20.27 9.07 13.54
CA SER A 152 -20.55 9.60 14.87
C SER A 152 -19.38 9.37 15.83
N LEU A 153 -18.86 10.46 16.39
CA LEU A 153 -17.83 10.49 17.44
C LEU A 153 -18.47 10.57 18.83
N SER A 154 -19.23 9.55 19.19
CA SER A 154 -20.01 9.49 20.44
C SER A 154 -19.16 9.34 21.69
N VAL A 155 -17.98 8.73 21.58
CA VAL A 155 -17.04 8.52 22.69
C VAL A 155 -15.87 9.50 22.55
N ALA A 156 -15.59 10.26 23.62
CA ALA A 156 -14.43 11.14 23.67
C ALA A 156 -13.13 10.32 23.84
N ASP A 157 -12.02 10.90 23.42
CA ASP A 157 -10.66 10.41 23.62
C ASP A 157 -10.41 8.99 23.07
N THR A 158 -11.20 8.59 22.08
CA THR A 158 -11.15 7.28 21.42
C THR A 158 -11.20 7.45 19.91
N TRP A 159 -10.41 6.66 19.19
CA TRP A 159 -10.48 6.58 17.73
C TRP A 159 -11.71 5.77 17.32
N LEU A 160 -12.58 6.38 16.51
CA LEU A 160 -13.66 5.69 15.83
C LEU A 160 -13.41 5.70 14.33
N ALA A 161 -13.83 4.62 13.66
CA ALA A 161 -13.69 4.45 12.22
C ALA A 161 -15.06 4.52 11.54
N GLY A 162 -15.10 5.13 10.36
CA GLY A 162 -16.30 5.19 9.53
C GLY A 162 -16.67 3.82 8.95
N PRO A 163 -17.91 3.68 8.46
CA PRO A 163 -18.34 2.50 7.70
C PRO A 163 -17.56 2.34 6.38
N GLU A 164 -17.95 1.35 5.57
CA GLU A 164 -17.43 1.19 4.21
C GLU A 164 -17.56 2.50 3.40
N LEU A 165 -16.49 2.81 2.67
CA LEU A 165 -16.39 4.02 1.86
C LEU A 165 -17.08 3.84 0.51
N GLN A 166 -17.68 4.92 0.02
CA GLN A 166 -18.18 5.05 -1.35
C GLN A 166 -17.31 6.04 -2.12
N GLY A 167 -17.18 5.85 -3.44
CA GLY A 167 -16.44 6.80 -4.30
C GLY A 167 -14.98 7.01 -3.89
N ALA A 168 -14.37 6.02 -3.26
CA ALA A 168 -13.08 6.15 -2.57
C ALA A 168 -11.86 6.22 -3.51
N ALA A 169 -12.05 5.99 -4.81
CA ALA A 169 -11.00 6.13 -5.81
C ALA A 169 -10.79 7.61 -6.18
N PHE A 170 -9.53 8.02 -6.27
CA PHE A 170 -9.10 9.37 -6.62
C PHE A 170 -8.21 9.33 -7.85
N ASP A 171 -8.42 10.30 -8.74
CA ASP A 171 -7.55 10.59 -9.87
C ASP A 171 -6.63 11.76 -9.53
N THR A 172 -5.57 11.92 -10.33
CA THR A 172 -4.66 13.07 -10.18
C THR A 172 -5.43 14.38 -10.24
N GLY A 173 -5.24 15.21 -9.22
CA GLY A 173 -5.83 16.54 -9.12
C GLY A 173 -7.16 16.60 -8.37
N ASP A 174 -7.78 15.46 -8.06
CA ASP A 174 -8.95 15.42 -7.18
C ASP A 174 -8.63 16.04 -5.82
N THR A 175 -9.62 16.72 -5.24
CA THR A 175 -9.49 17.34 -3.92
C THR A 175 -10.23 16.55 -2.88
N PHE A 176 -9.60 16.43 -1.73
CA PHE A 176 -10.13 15.76 -0.58
C PHE A 176 -10.32 16.77 0.57
N ALA A 177 -11.51 16.73 1.16
CA ALA A 177 -11.86 17.56 2.31
C ALA A 177 -12.45 16.74 3.46
N VAL A 178 -12.25 17.21 4.69
CA VAL A 178 -12.97 16.71 5.86
C VAL A 178 -14.11 17.66 6.19
N SER A 179 -15.22 17.13 6.66
CA SER A 179 -16.40 17.92 7.02
C SER A 179 -16.84 17.58 8.44
N VAL A 180 -16.95 18.60 9.29
CA VAL A 180 -17.64 18.51 10.57
C VAL A 180 -19.10 18.87 10.31
N ARG A 181 -20.00 17.96 10.64
CA ARG A 181 -21.44 18.04 10.31
C ARG A 181 -22.25 18.60 11.46
N SER A 182 -21.98 18.12 12.66
CA SER A 182 -22.60 18.59 13.89
C SER A 182 -21.64 18.51 15.06
N VAL A 183 -21.85 19.33 16.07
CA VAL A 183 -21.03 19.41 17.28
C VAL A 183 -21.94 19.55 18.50
N SER A 184 -21.63 18.85 19.59
CA SER A 184 -22.36 18.91 20.85
C SER A 184 -21.41 18.85 22.05
N GLY A 185 -21.73 19.58 23.12
CA GLY A 185 -20.98 19.55 24.37
C GLY A 185 -19.63 20.28 24.35
N ALA A 186 -19.35 21.10 23.34
CA ALA A 186 -18.13 21.92 23.24
C ALA A 186 -16.81 21.11 23.34
N PRO A 187 -16.54 20.17 22.40
CA PRO A 187 -15.23 19.56 22.27
C PRO A 187 -14.14 20.62 22.07
N SER A 188 -12.95 20.39 22.62
CA SER A 188 -11.81 21.29 22.47
C SER A 188 -11.05 21.06 21.16
N ALA A 189 -11.11 19.84 20.62
CA ALA A 189 -10.52 19.50 19.32
C ALA A 189 -11.17 18.25 18.71
N VAL A 190 -11.00 18.10 17.39
CA VAL A 190 -11.17 16.83 16.68
C VAL A 190 -10.00 16.61 15.74
N THR A 191 -9.43 15.41 15.76
CA THR A 191 -8.50 14.92 14.75
C THR A 191 -9.27 14.05 13.77
N ILE A 192 -9.17 14.35 12.49
CA ILE A 192 -9.75 13.54 11.42
C ILE A 192 -8.59 12.98 10.61
N GLN A 193 -8.48 11.66 10.56
CA GLN A 193 -7.44 10.93 9.83
C GLN A 193 -8.05 10.15 8.68
N LEU A 194 -7.28 10.03 7.61
CA LEU A 194 -7.55 9.15 6.49
C LEU A 194 -6.37 8.29 6.20
N ASP A 195 -6.66 7.05 5.84
CA ASP A 195 -5.69 6.10 5.35
C ASP A 195 -5.83 6.05 3.81
N ILE A 196 -4.72 6.17 3.09
CA ILE A 196 -4.66 6.28 1.64
C ILE A 196 -3.73 5.21 1.11
N ARG A 197 -4.18 4.44 0.12
CA ARG A 197 -3.39 3.45 -0.60
C ARG A 197 -3.16 3.93 -2.03
N GLY A 198 -1.98 3.67 -2.59
CA GLY A 198 -1.70 4.03 -4.00
C GLY A 198 -0.85 5.28 -4.22
N LEU A 199 -0.31 5.88 -3.15
CA LEU A 199 0.49 7.11 -3.24
C LEU A 199 1.99 6.85 -3.40
#